data_AF-A0AAN8VV12-F1
#
_entry.id   AF-A0AAN8VV12-F1
#
_cell.length_a   1.000
_cell.length_b   1.000
_cell.length_c   1.000
_cell.angle_alpha   90.00
_cell.angle_beta   90.00
_cell.angle_gamma   90.00
#
_symmetry.space_group_name_H-M   'P 1'
#
loop_
_entity.id
_entity.type
_entity.pdbx_description
1 polymer ?
#
loop_
_entity_poly.entity_id
_entity_poly.type
_entity_poly.pdbx_seq_one_letter_code
_entity_poly.pdbx_strand_id
1 'polypeptide(L)'
;MGSRSYAFGPYKIDENEVFYVTHLSYAMVNLRPLLPDFDAANLTSLRREVKCFVDLTDEETSDMWLTARKVGSQLENYHKASSLTFSIQDGPQAGQTVPHVHIHIIPRRGGDFEENDEIYDALDAKEIELKKKLDLDIERKDRSPEEMAQELDEYRKLLMKNRVPGEEIIPINNDAPGEQIIPIYNDASDKITRVPPILKNVMSNKNCYEPMMVSIGPYHHNNKELREMENMKPEIARRFTFPSKRSFDDIIQDQRFQRILSEAKDYYSEAPVSNENNGTDDFAKMMFLDGCFVLHLIHCIMKKKHENEDRVLKNHQVAFAVRDLFLLENQLPFIVLQAIMTMKFQPIDWEMVRDFIRQQHMAPHCAVSDIGRGYQPLHLLELLRTEIVGVAADVGKINSAEGDYRVTFRSVTELKAAGIHFKGNACSLREISFKSHLFHGELLLPKIYIDDSIESKFLNLIAYEMSSDTPNEYAIASYICFINSLLDHAEDVKELRKDDVLVNYLGSDKQVAELFHRIATNLVPDPYLYKDVKEKIKKHCNDKKRTYVSEFLHIYFDKPWSGVALFAAILALFTSMVQAYFAAFSTNNSSSTCCAKPSGT
;
A
#
# COMPACT_ATOMS: atom_id res chain seq x y z
N MET A 1 8.56 37.56 -18.07
CA MET A 1 8.38 36.10 -17.94
C MET A 1 7.81 35.61 -19.26
N GLY A 2 8.42 34.63 -19.91
CA GLY A 2 7.91 34.11 -21.19
C GLY A 2 6.85 33.03 -20.93
N SER A 3 5.72 33.09 -21.64
CA SER A 3 4.68 32.03 -21.65
C SER A 3 5.31 30.67 -21.99
N ARG A 4 4.99 29.61 -21.24
CA ARG A 4 5.42 28.24 -21.58
C ARG A 4 4.61 27.80 -22.82
N SER A 5 5.29 27.18 -23.80
CA SER A 5 4.63 26.70 -25.03
C SER A 5 4.97 25.23 -25.29
N TYR A 6 4.02 24.49 -25.88
CA TYR A 6 4.12 23.08 -26.20
C TYR A 6 4.15 22.87 -27.72
N ALA A 7 4.93 21.89 -28.19
CA ALA A 7 5.04 21.61 -29.62
C ALA A 7 3.94 20.65 -30.08
N PHE A 8 3.25 20.99 -31.17
CA PHE A 8 2.29 20.11 -31.86
C PHE A 8 2.59 20.11 -33.36
N GLY A 9 3.58 19.31 -33.78
CA GLY A 9 4.15 19.39 -35.13
C GLY A 9 4.70 20.81 -35.40
N PRO A 10 4.32 21.47 -36.51
CA PRO A 10 4.79 22.83 -36.80
C PRO A 10 4.14 23.91 -35.91
N TYR A 11 3.14 23.56 -35.09
CA TYR A 11 2.36 24.50 -34.29
C TYR A 11 2.91 24.62 -32.87
N LYS A 12 2.76 25.82 -32.29
CA LYS A 12 3.00 26.07 -30.87
C LYS A 12 1.67 26.22 -30.17
N ILE A 13 1.45 25.41 -29.16
CA ILE A 13 0.26 25.41 -28.31
C ILE A 13 0.59 26.23 -27.06
N ASP A 14 -0.24 27.21 -26.75
CA ASP A 14 -0.08 28.02 -25.55
C ASP A 14 -0.45 27.21 -24.29
N GLU A 15 0.17 27.52 -23.15
CA GLU A 15 -0.17 26.88 -21.87
C GLU A 15 -1.64 27.00 -21.48
N ASN A 16 -2.33 28.03 -21.96
CA ASN A 16 -3.77 28.25 -21.75
C ASN A 16 -4.65 27.38 -22.67
N GLU A 17 -4.07 26.51 -23.48
CA GLU A 17 -4.79 25.49 -24.23
C GLU A 17 -4.55 24.09 -23.67
N VAL A 18 -3.64 23.95 -22.69
CA VAL A 18 -3.22 22.68 -22.10
C VAL A 18 -3.81 22.48 -20.71
N PHE A 19 -4.54 21.39 -20.48
CA PHE A 19 -5.22 21.12 -19.21
C PHE A 19 -4.56 20.03 -18.37
N TYR A 20 -3.65 19.23 -18.93
CA TYR A 20 -2.95 18.18 -18.18
C TYR A 20 -1.60 17.85 -18.82
N VAL A 21 -0.58 17.63 -17.99
CA VAL A 21 0.80 17.41 -18.43
C VAL A 21 1.47 16.33 -17.58
N THR A 22 2.18 15.41 -18.25
CA THR A 22 3.12 14.48 -17.63
C THR A 22 4.55 14.85 -18.04
N HIS A 23 5.52 14.06 -17.56
CA HIS A 23 6.90 14.19 -17.97
C HIS A 23 7.14 13.90 -19.47
N LEU A 24 6.25 13.17 -20.14
CA LEU A 24 6.39 12.78 -21.55
C LEU A 24 5.22 13.22 -22.45
N SER A 25 4.01 13.42 -21.92
CA SER A 25 2.79 13.73 -22.68
C SER A 25 2.09 15.01 -22.19
N TYR A 26 1.21 15.58 -23.02
CA TYR A 26 0.27 16.62 -22.58
C TYR A 26 -1.10 16.48 -23.26
N ALA A 27 -2.10 17.11 -22.65
CA ALA A 27 -3.51 17.12 -23.02
C ALA A 27 -3.97 18.55 -23.31
N MET A 28 -4.67 18.79 -24.42
CA MET A 28 -5.13 20.12 -24.80
C MET A 28 -6.61 20.13 -25.20
N VAL A 29 -7.26 21.28 -25.05
CA VAL A 29 -8.59 21.51 -25.62
C VAL A 29 -8.49 21.69 -27.13
N ASN A 30 -9.56 21.38 -27.86
CA ASN A 30 -9.56 21.40 -29.32
C ASN A 30 -10.27 22.64 -29.88
N LEU A 31 -9.65 23.43 -30.75
CA LEU A 31 -10.29 24.62 -31.32
C LEU A 31 -11.65 24.33 -31.99
N ARG A 32 -11.84 23.12 -32.54
CA ARG A 32 -13.08 22.66 -33.20
C ARG A 32 -13.43 21.22 -32.83
N PRO A 33 -14.26 20.98 -31.79
CA PRO A 33 -14.69 19.63 -31.41
C PRO A 33 -15.53 18.98 -32.52
N LEU A 34 -15.48 17.64 -32.61
CA LEU A 34 -16.13 16.87 -33.69
C LEU A 34 -17.66 16.88 -33.58
N LEU A 35 -18.19 16.98 -32.36
CA LEU A 35 -19.61 16.90 -32.07
C LEU A 35 -20.07 18.25 -31.46
N PRO A 36 -21.15 18.90 -31.94
CA PRO A 36 -21.53 20.26 -31.53
C PRO A 36 -21.99 20.39 -30.06
N ASP A 37 -22.61 19.34 -29.53
CA ASP A 37 -23.14 19.27 -28.15
C ASP A 37 -22.17 18.58 -27.17
N PHE A 38 -20.95 18.26 -27.64
CA PHE A 38 -19.95 17.53 -26.88
C PHE A 38 -18.63 18.29 -26.97
N ASP A 39 -18.14 18.72 -25.83
CA ASP A 39 -16.77 19.22 -25.72
C ASP A 39 -15.79 18.04 -25.93
N ALA A 40 -15.51 17.71 -27.19
CA ALA A 40 -14.57 16.67 -27.56
C ALA A 40 -13.13 17.20 -27.39
N ALA A 41 -12.49 16.84 -26.29
CA ALA A 41 -11.07 17.08 -26.10
C ALA A 41 -10.25 16.28 -27.13
N ASN A 42 -9.44 16.97 -27.94
CA ASN A 42 -8.35 16.29 -28.64
C ASN A 42 -7.20 16.12 -27.64
N LEU A 43 -7.02 14.94 -27.08
CA LEU A 43 -5.70 14.60 -26.56
C LEU A 43 -4.78 14.53 -27.79
N THR A 44 -3.56 15.07 -27.82
CA THR A 44 -2.34 14.38 -27.38
C THR A 44 -1.21 15.06 -28.15
N SER A 45 -0.02 15.20 -27.58
CA SER A 45 1.23 14.78 -28.23
C SER A 45 2.35 14.85 -27.21
N LEU A 46 3.43 14.14 -27.47
CA LEU A 46 4.53 14.02 -26.54
C LEU A 46 5.27 15.35 -26.46
N ARG A 47 6.02 15.58 -25.37
CA ARG A 47 6.97 16.70 -25.32
C ARG A 47 8.02 16.60 -26.45
N ARG A 48 8.23 15.39 -27.00
CA ARG A 48 9.11 15.08 -28.14
C ARG A 48 8.30 14.91 -29.42
N GLU A 49 8.60 15.71 -30.45
CA GLU A 49 7.96 15.62 -31.76
C GLU A 49 8.33 14.31 -32.48
N VAL A 50 7.33 13.45 -32.68
CA VAL A 50 7.46 12.16 -33.38
C VAL A 50 6.34 12.02 -34.39
N LYS A 51 6.65 11.65 -35.63
CA LYS A 51 5.66 11.62 -36.73
C LYS A 51 4.82 10.35 -36.74
N CYS A 52 5.45 9.21 -36.51
CA CYS A 52 4.81 7.89 -36.61
C CYS A 52 4.82 7.16 -35.26
N PHE A 53 3.77 6.39 -34.97
CA PHE A 53 3.60 5.69 -33.71
C PHE A 53 4.72 4.68 -33.44
N VAL A 54 5.27 4.05 -34.49
CA VAL A 54 6.39 3.11 -34.39
C VAL A 54 7.70 3.74 -33.88
N ASP A 55 7.82 5.07 -33.97
CA ASP A 55 9.02 5.82 -33.56
C ASP A 55 8.97 6.24 -32.07
N LEU A 56 7.90 5.84 -31.36
CA LEU A 56 7.78 6.02 -29.93
C LEU A 56 8.66 5.01 -29.17
N THR A 57 9.24 5.45 -28.07
CA THR A 57 9.85 4.53 -27.11
C THR A 57 8.77 3.78 -26.33
N ASP A 58 9.14 2.67 -25.67
CA ASP A 58 8.22 1.94 -24.78
C ASP A 58 7.70 2.83 -23.64
N GLU A 59 8.56 3.72 -23.12
CA GLU A 59 8.22 4.66 -22.05
C GLU A 59 7.18 5.69 -22.52
N GLU A 60 7.37 6.28 -23.71
CA GLU A 60 6.42 7.24 -24.31
C GLU A 60 5.12 6.57 -24.71
N THR A 61 5.17 5.36 -25.26
CA THR A 61 3.99 4.57 -25.61
C THR A 61 3.15 4.29 -24.36
N SER A 62 3.80 3.88 -23.28
CA SER A 62 3.15 3.62 -22.00
C SER A 62 2.56 4.90 -21.39
N ASP A 63 3.34 5.99 -21.30
CA ASP A 63 2.88 7.26 -20.72
C ASP A 63 1.70 7.84 -21.52
N MET A 64 1.75 7.77 -22.85
CA MET A 64 0.69 8.26 -23.74
C MET A 64 -0.64 7.49 -23.53
N TRP A 65 -0.61 6.16 -23.49
CA TRP A 65 -1.82 5.36 -23.27
C TRP A 65 -2.36 5.43 -21.85
N LEU A 66 -1.48 5.55 -20.84
CA LEU A 66 -1.90 5.77 -19.45
C LEU A 66 -2.57 7.14 -19.28
N THR A 67 -2.01 8.17 -19.94
CA THR A 67 -2.59 9.52 -19.99
C THR A 67 -3.96 9.47 -20.68
N ALA A 68 -4.06 8.80 -21.83
CA ALA A 68 -5.32 8.67 -22.56
C ALA A 68 -6.40 7.96 -21.74
N ARG A 69 -6.06 6.87 -21.05
CA ARG A 69 -6.99 6.16 -20.15
C ARG A 69 -7.50 7.08 -19.04
N LYS A 70 -6.59 7.85 -18.39
CA LYS A 70 -6.96 8.74 -17.29
C LYS A 70 -7.86 9.86 -17.78
N VAL A 71 -7.44 10.62 -18.78
CA VAL A 71 -8.22 11.72 -19.35
C VAL A 71 -9.55 11.21 -19.87
N GLY A 72 -9.56 10.13 -20.65
CA GLY A 72 -10.78 9.51 -21.17
C GLY A 72 -11.79 9.16 -20.09
N SER A 73 -11.37 8.48 -19.02
CA SER A 73 -12.29 8.10 -17.92
C SER A 73 -12.95 9.31 -17.24
N GLN A 74 -12.21 10.42 -17.12
CA GLN A 74 -12.73 11.63 -16.50
C GLN A 74 -13.70 12.34 -17.45
N LEU A 75 -13.32 12.48 -18.72
CA LEU A 75 -14.16 13.09 -19.75
C LEU A 75 -15.43 12.30 -19.98
N GLU A 76 -15.38 10.96 -19.98
CA GLU A 76 -16.57 10.10 -20.09
C GLU A 76 -17.60 10.44 -19.01
N ASN A 77 -17.15 10.53 -17.76
CA ASN A 77 -18.02 10.85 -16.63
C ASN A 77 -18.54 12.30 -16.68
N TYR A 78 -17.64 13.26 -16.94
CA TYR A 78 -17.99 14.69 -17.03
C TYR A 78 -19.04 14.93 -18.11
N HIS A 79 -18.84 14.30 -19.28
CA HIS A 79 -19.76 14.35 -20.41
C HIS A 79 -20.93 13.38 -20.29
N LYS A 80 -21.16 12.71 -19.16
CA LYS A 80 -22.24 11.73 -18.98
C LYS A 80 -22.36 10.77 -20.18
N ALA A 81 -21.22 10.39 -20.73
CA ALA A 81 -21.09 9.45 -21.82
C ALA A 81 -21.14 8.03 -21.24
N SER A 82 -21.41 7.05 -22.11
CA SER A 82 -21.45 5.64 -21.74
C SER A 82 -20.32 4.84 -22.37
N SER A 83 -19.53 5.45 -23.24
CA SER A 83 -18.41 4.84 -23.94
C SER A 83 -17.39 5.90 -24.38
N LEU A 84 -16.22 5.45 -24.83
CA LEU A 84 -15.15 6.29 -25.37
C LEU A 84 -14.67 5.73 -26.72
N THR A 85 -14.33 6.62 -27.65
CA THR A 85 -13.53 6.28 -28.83
C THR A 85 -12.12 6.86 -28.67
N PHE A 86 -11.12 5.98 -28.81
CA PHE A 86 -9.71 6.34 -28.90
C PHE A 86 -9.24 6.08 -30.33
N SER A 87 -8.74 7.10 -31.03
CA SER A 87 -8.29 6.95 -32.42
C SER A 87 -6.92 7.58 -32.65
N ILE A 88 -6.04 6.89 -33.38
CA ILE A 88 -4.75 7.38 -33.85
C ILE A 88 -4.75 7.26 -35.37
N GLN A 89 -4.55 8.39 -36.04
CA GLN A 89 -4.30 8.42 -37.48
C GLN A 89 -2.78 8.43 -37.69
N ASP A 90 -2.18 7.24 -37.80
CA ASP A 90 -0.73 7.07 -37.92
C ASP A 90 -0.26 7.14 -39.38
N GLY A 91 0.15 8.33 -39.82
CA GLY A 91 0.66 8.60 -41.15
C GLY A 91 -0.38 9.17 -42.13
N PRO A 92 0.07 9.72 -43.29
CA PRO A 92 -0.80 10.48 -44.20
C PRO A 92 -1.97 9.68 -44.79
N GLN A 93 -1.78 8.39 -45.05
CA GLN A 93 -2.83 7.51 -45.60
C GLN A 93 -3.89 7.14 -44.56
N ALA A 94 -3.59 7.29 -43.27
CA ALA A 94 -4.53 7.09 -42.18
C ALA A 94 -5.30 8.37 -41.82
N GLY A 95 -5.08 9.48 -42.55
CA GLY A 95 -5.75 10.76 -42.32
C GLY A 95 -4.94 11.79 -41.53
N GLN A 96 -3.71 11.47 -41.09
CA GLN A 96 -2.88 12.37 -40.28
C GLN A 96 -2.57 13.70 -41.00
N THR A 97 -2.99 14.84 -40.44
CA THR A 97 -2.61 16.16 -41.00
C THR A 97 -1.47 16.83 -40.26
N VAL A 98 -1.43 16.73 -38.93
CA VAL A 98 -0.33 17.24 -38.12
C VAL A 98 0.71 16.13 -37.97
N PRO A 99 1.96 16.33 -38.41
CA PRO A 99 3.01 15.31 -38.37
C PRO A 99 3.57 15.15 -36.94
N HIS A 100 2.68 14.85 -36.00
CA HIS A 100 2.98 14.56 -34.60
C HIS A 100 1.98 13.51 -34.12
N VAL A 101 2.43 12.41 -33.53
CA VAL A 101 1.56 11.35 -33.01
C VAL A 101 0.59 11.92 -31.96
N HIS A 102 -0.70 11.63 -32.15
CA HIS A 102 -1.73 11.99 -31.20
C HIS A 102 -2.94 11.03 -31.20
N ILE A 103 -3.61 10.93 -30.05
CA ILE A 103 -4.80 10.09 -29.79
C ILE A 103 -6.04 10.98 -29.62
N HIS A 104 -6.99 10.94 -30.53
CA HIS A 104 -8.31 11.55 -30.29
C HIS A 104 -9.06 10.79 -29.19
N ILE A 105 -9.61 11.52 -28.21
CA ILE A 105 -10.42 10.96 -27.12
C ILE A 105 -11.82 11.54 -27.22
N ILE A 106 -12.79 10.70 -27.58
CA ILE A 106 -14.14 11.15 -27.90
C ILE A 106 -15.14 10.42 -27.00
N PRO A 107 -15.73 11.09 -26.00
CA PRO A 107 -16.87 10.55 -25.24
C PRO A 107 -18.07 10.28 -26.14
N ARG A 108 -18.72 9.12 -25.97
CA ARG A 108 -19.78 8.58 -26.84
C ARG A 108 -21.08 8.33 -26.10
N ARG A 109 -22.21 8.54 -26.76
CA ARG A 109 -23.56 8.23 -26.26
C ARG A 109 -24.38 7.51 -27.33
N GLY A 110 -25.46 6.83 -26.93
CA GLY A 110 -26.39 6.26 -27.90
C GLY A 110 -27.02 7.36 -28.76
N GLY A 111 -26.90 7.23 -30.08
CA GLY A 111 -27.49 8.15 -31.06
C GLY A 111 -26.67 9.41 -31.36
N ASP A 112 -25.36 9.42 -31.05
CA ASP A 112 -24.46 10.52 -31.45
C ASP A 112 -24.09 10.51 -32.95
N PHE A 113 -24.22 9.35 -33.60
CA PHE A 113 -24.21 9.16 -35.06
C PHE A 113 -25.37 8.24 -35.46
N GLU A 114 -25.85 8.33 -36.71
CA GLU A 114 -26.87 7.40 -37.22
C GLU A 114 -26.27 6.01 -37.37
N GLU A 115 -25.07 5.92 -37.93
CA GLU A 115 -24.25 4.70 -38.00
C GLU A 115 -22.91 4.93 -37.28
N ASN A 116 -22.51 4.00 -36.41
CA ASN A 116 -21.34 4.22 -35.53
C ASN A 116 -20.02 4.41 -36.30
N ASP A 117 -19.89 3.86 -37.51
CA ASP A 117 -18.69 3.97 -38.34
C ASP A 117 -18.55 5.36 -39.00
N GLU A 118 -19.61 6.19 -39.00
CA GLU A 118 -19.56 7.58 -39.50
C GLU A 118 -18.58 8.46 -38.71
N ILE A 119 -18.17 8.03 -37.51
CA ILE A 119 -17.14 8.72 -36.74
C ILE A 119 -15.79 8.77 -37.47
N TYR A 120 -15.45 7.75 -38.26
CA TYR A 120 -14.20 7.72 -39.03
C TYR A 120 -14.27 8.67 -40.22
N ASP A 121 -15.40 8.69 -40.93
CA ASP A 121 -15.66 9.65 -42.00
C ASP A 121 -15.66 11.10 -41.47
N ALA A 122 -16.22 11.32 -40.28
CA ALA A 122 -16.22 12.62 -39.63
C ALA A 122 -14.81 13.06 -39.20
N LEU A 123 -13.98 12.14 -38.69
CA LEU A 123 -12.57 12.39 -38.35
C LEU A 123 -11.76 12.73 -39.59
N ASP A 124 -11.88 11.95 -40.67
CA ASP A 124 -11.17 12.19 -41.92
C ASP A 124 -11.63 13.50 -42.59
N ALA A 125 -12.92 13.79 -42.57
CA ALA A 125 -13.46 15.06 -43.08
C ALA A 125 -12.92 16.27 -42.30
N LYS A 126 -12.80 16.17 -40.97
CA LYS A 126 -12.22 17.22 -40.11
C LYS A 126 -10.75 17.48 -40.46
N GLU A 127 -9.96 16.43 -40.63
CA GLU A 127 -8.54 16.54 -41.00
C GLU A 127 -8.39 17.18 -42.39
N ILE A 128 -9.20 16.75 -43.37
CA ILE A 128 -9.24 17.37 -44.70
C ILE A 128 -9.66 18.84 -44.62
N GLU A 129 -10.62 19.19 -43.76
CA GLU A 129 -11.07 20.57 -43.53
C GLU A 129 -9.96 21.41 -42.87
N LEU A 130 -9.24 20.88 -41.87
CA LEU A 130 -8.11 21.56 -41.23
C LEU A 130 -7.00 21.87 -42.25
N LYS A 131 -6.74 20.94 -43.17
CA LYS A 131 -5.82 21.12 -44.29
C LYS A 131 -6.32 22.14 -45.33
N LYS A 132 -7.64 22.23 -45.55
CA LYS A 132 -8.28 23.18 -46.50
C LYS A 132 -8.52 24.58 -45.93
N LYS A 133 -8.73 24.74 -44.62
CA LYS A 133 -8.93 26.05 -43.97
C LYS A 133 -7.64 26.88 -43.85
N LEU A 134 -6.49 26.34 -44.24
CA LEU A 134 -5.34 27.17 -44.63
C LEU A 134 -5.55 27.90 -45.98
N ASP A 135 -6.66 27.63 -46.69
CA ASP A 135 -6.94 28.17 -48.03
C ASP A 135 -8.44 28.45 -48.35
N LEU A 136 -9.37 28.52 -47.37
CA LEU A 136 -10.65 29.31 -47.35
C LEU A 136 -11.70 28.74 -46.37
N ASP A 137 -12.52 29.65 -45.82
CA ASP A 137 -13.61 29.45 -44.84
C ASP A 137 -14.88 28.82 -45.43
N ILE A 138 -15.33 27.66 -44.90
CA ILE A 138 -16.71 27.18 -45.06
C ILE A 138 -17.22 26.55 -43.74
N GLU A 139 -18.39 27.05 -43.30
CA GLU A 139 -19.47 26.47 -42.46
C GLU A 139 -19.30 26.03 -41.00
N ARG A 140 -18.10 25.94 -40.40
CA ARG A 140 -17.99 25.72 -38.92
C ARG A 140 -17.42 26.93 -38.17
N LYS A 141 -18.14 27.36 -37.11
CA LYS A 141 -17.77 28.49 -36.24
C LYS A 141 -16.70 28.05 -35.23
N ASP A 142 -15.61 28.79 -35.16
CA ASP A 142 -14.57 28.56 -34.15
C ASP A 142 -15.14 28.84 -32.76
N ARG A 143 -14.74 28.04 -31.77
CA ARG A 143 -15.08 28.32 -30.38
C ARG A 143 -14.46 29.64 -29.97
N SER A 144 -15.16 30.40 -29.14
CA SER A 144 -14.58 31.64 -28.62
C SER A 144 -13.44 31.30 -27.65
N PRO A 145 -12.42 32.19 -27.51
CA PRO A 145 -11.38 32.01 -26.50
C PRO A 145 -11.94 31.83 -25.08
N GLU A 146 -13.07 32.48 -24.77
CA GLU A 146 -13.75 32.34 -23.48
C GLU A 146 -14.37 30.94 -23.29
N GLU A 147 -14.98 30.36 -24.32
CA GLU A 147 -15.52 29.00 -24.28
C GLU A 147 -14.41 27.97 -24.06
N MET A 148 -13.28 28.12 -24.76
CA MET A 148 -12.10 27.27 -24.58
C MET A 148 -11.49 27.41 -23.19
N ALA A 149 -11.38 28.63 -22.66
CA ALA A 149 -10.84 28.87 -21.32
C ALA A 149 -11.74 28.28 -20.23
N GLN A 150 -13.07 28.37 -20.37
CA GLN A 150 -14.02 27.78 -19.43
C GLN A 150 -13.93 26.25 -19.42
N GLU A 151 -13.87 25.62 -20.60
CA GLU A 151 -13.70 24.15 -20.73
C GLU A 151 -12.38 23.69 -20.10
N LEU A 152 -11.30 24.41 -20.41
CA LEU A 152 -9.97 24.14 -19.87
C LEU A 152 -9.97 24.15 -18.33
N ASP A 153 -10.62 25.15 -17.73
CA ASP A 153 -10.74 25.28 -16.29
C ASP A 153 -11.52 24.12 -15.66
N GLU A 154 -12.61 23.69 -16.28
CA GLU A 154 -13.41 22.56 -15.81
C GLU A 154 -12.62 21.24 -15.90
N TYR A 155 -11.87 21.01 -16.98
CA TYR A 155 -11.02 19.84 -17.13
C TYR A 155 -9.85 19.82 -16.15
N ARG A 156 -9.22 20.97 -15.90
CA ARG A 156 -8.19 21.10 -14.86
C ARG A 156 -8.75 20.73 -13.50
N LYS A 157 -9.92 21.28 -13.11
CA LYS A 157 -10.59 20.95 -11.83
C LYS A 157 -10.95 19.46 -11.73
N LEU A 158 -11.40 18.86 -12.82
CA LEU A 158 -11.76 17.45 -12.89
C LEU A 158 -10.56 16.54 -12.63
N LEU A 159 -9.43 16.83 -13.27
CA LEU A 159 -8.20 16.05 -13.15
C LEU A 159 -7.44 16.32 -11.85
N MET A 160 -7.67 17.47 -11.19
CA MET A 160 -7.14 17.76 -9.85
C MET A 160 -7.71 16.86 -8.75
N LYS A 161 -8.95 16.37 -8.88
CA LYS A 161 -9.59 15.54 -7.83
C LYS A 161 -9.03 14.11 -7.70
N ASN A 162 -8.21 13.65 -8.66
CA ASN A 162 -7.72 12.27 -8.76
C ASN A 162 -6.21 12.19 -9.10
N ARG A 163 -5.38 13.01 -8.45
CA ARG A 163 -3.94 13.18 -8.80
C ARG A 163 -3.04 12.06 -8.27
N VAL A 164 -1.97 11.79 -9.02
CA VAL A 164 -0.82 10.97 -8.62
C VAL A 164 0.44 11.87 -8.50
N PRO A 165 1.36 11.66 -7.53
CA PRO A 165 2.58 12.47 -7.39
C PRO A 165 3.50 12.38 -8.64
N GLY A 166 4.00 13.52 -9.11
CA GLY A 166 4.83 13.65 -10.32
C GLY A 166 4.12 14.26 -11.55
N GLU A 167 2.81 14.47 -11.48
CA GLU A 167 2.00 15.13 -12.52
C GLU A 167 2.03 16.67 -12.36
N GLU A 168 2.29 17.40 -13.45
CA GLU A 168 2.28 18.88 -13.49
C GLU A 168 0.91 19.33 -14.03
N ILE A 169 0.12 20.07 -13.23
CA ILE A 169 -1.11 20.73 -13.70
C ILE A 169 -0.82 22.22 -13.72
N ILE A 170 -1.06 22.86 -14.87
CA ILE A 170 -0.82 24.30 -15.05
C ILE A 170 -1.84 25.06 -14.17
N PRO A 171 -1.39 25.89 -13.21
CA PRO A 171 -2.30 26.64 -12.34
C PRO A 171 -3.14 27.66 -13.13
N ILE A 172 -4.32 27.97 -12.59
CA ILE A 172 -5.24 28.98 -13.13
C ILE A 172 -4.61 30.37 -12.92
N ASN A 173 -4.39 31.13 -14.00
CA ASN A 173 -3.97 32.53 -13.93
C ASN A 173 -5.06 33.34 -13.21
N ASN A 174 -4.78 33.78 -11.99
CA ASN A 174 -5.46 34.92 -11.37
C ASN A 174 -4.41 35.81 -10.72
N ASP A 175 -4.33 37.04 -11.19
CA ASP A 175 -3.46 38.09 -10.68
C ASP A 175 -3.72 38.36 -9.18
N ALA A 176 -2.90 37.77 -8.30
CA ALA A 176 -2.64 38.22 -6.93
C ALA A 176 -1.28 37.68 -6.44
N PRO A 177 -0.51 38.44 -5.63
CA PRO A 177 0.87 38.10 -5.31
C PRO A 177 0.95 37.05 -4.21
N GLY A 178 1.57 35.92 -4.54
CA GLY A 178 2.11 34.93 -3.60
C GLY A 178 1.05 34.08 -2.92
N GLU A 179 0.86 32.85 -3.39
CA GLU A 179 0.52 31.73 -2.53
C GLU A 179 0.80 30.38 -3.22
N GLN A 180 1.04 29.40 -2.36
CA GLN A 180 1.81 28.19 -2.58
C GLN A 180 1.22 27.25 -3.63
N ILE A 181 2.12 26.56 -4.33
CA ILE A 181 1.85 25.27 -4.96
C ILE A 181 1.32 24.37 -3.84
N ILE A 182 0.01 24.10 -3.82
CA ILE A 182 -0.55 23.05 -2.96
C ILE A 182 -0.21 21.72 -3.65
N PRO A 183 0.71 20.94 -3.10
CA PRO A 183 1.02 19.63 -3.63
C PRO A 183 -0.13 18.72 -3.21
N ILE A 184 -0.47 17.72 -4.02
CA ILE A 184 -1.28 16.61 -3.50
C ILE A 184 -0.31 15.77 -2.69
N TYR A 185 -0.11 16.28 -1.50
CA TYR A 185 0.65 15.76 -0.39
C TYR A 185 -0.36 14.91 0.42
N ASN A 186 0.10 13.84 1.07
CA ASN A 186 -0.32 13.65 2.45
C ASN A 186 -0.22 15.03 3.09
N ASP A 187 -1.36 15.63 3.45
CA ASP A 187 -1.49 16.96 4.06
C ASP A 187 -0.13 17.47 4.55
N ALA A 188 0.41 18.54 3.94
CA ALA A 188 1.81 18.95 4.03
C ALA A 188 2.27 19.30 5.47
N SER A 189 2.37 18.29 6.34
CA SER A 189 2.76 18.38 7.74
C SER A 189 3.60 17.18 8.20
N ASP A 190 3.53 16.03 7.52
CA ASP A 190 4.34 14.87 7.92
C ASP A 190 5.82 15.04 7.54
N LYS A 191 6.66 15.15 8.56
CA LYS A 191 8.11 15.28 8.47
C LYS A 191 8.80 14.08 9.11
N ILE A 192 10.03 13.80 8.70
CA ILE A 192 10.95 12.94 9.42
C ILE A 192 11.25 13.61 10.76
N THR A 193 10.66 13.07 11.82
CA THR A 193 10.69 13.62 13.18
C THR A 193 11.70 12.90 14.07
N ARG A 194 12.00 13.50 15.21
CA ARG A 194 12.71 12.81 16.30
C ARG A 194 11.78 11.82 17.01
N VAL A 195 12.36 10.80 17.63
CA VAL A 195 11.60 9.86 18.46
C VAL A 195 11.02 10.64 19.65
N PRO A 196 9.71 10.51 19.94
CA PRO A 196 9.08 11.18 21.07
C PRO A 196 9.79 10.89 22.40
N PRO A 197 10.06 11.91 23.24
CA PRO A 197 10.77 11.72 24.52
C PRO A 197 10.15 10.68 25.44
N ILE A 198 8.81 10.52 25.40
CA ILE A 198 8.09 9.52 26.20
C ILE A 198 8.51 8.09 25.89
N LEU A 199 8.90 7.80 24.64
CA LEU A 199 9.40 6.50 24.22
C LEU A 199 10.92 6.40 24.41
N LYS A 200 11.65 7.47 24.06
CA LYS A 200 13.12 7.52 24.12
C LYS A 200 13.68 7.41 25.54
N ASN A 201 12.95 7.95 26.52
CA ASN A 201 13.36 7.94 27.94
C ASN A 201 13.07 6.63 28.67
N VAL A 202 12.43 5.65 28.02
CA VAL A 202 12.23 4.32 28.60
C VAL A 202 13.57 3.58 28.56
N MET A 203 14.13 3.26 29.73
CA MET A 203 15.47 2.68 29.85
C MET A 203 15.67 1.38 29.05
N SER A 204 14.64 0.52 28.96
CA SER A 204 14.70 -0.71 28.15
C SER A 204 14.80 -0.45 26.65
N ASN A 205 14.40 0.73 26.19
CA ASN A 205 14.29 1.04 24.76
C ASN A 205 15.51 1.79 24.22
N LYS A 206 16.50 2.12 25.06
CA LYS A 206 17.63 2.99 24.68
C LYS A 206 18.34 2.53 23.40
N ASN A 207 18.61 1.23 23.30
CA ASN A 207 19.34 0.67 22.16
C ASN A 207 18.44 0.43 20.93
N CYS A 208 17.14 0.73 21.00
CA CYS A 208 16.17 0.45 19.93
C CYS A 208 16.03 1.60 18.92
N TYR A 209 16.53 2.80 19.23
CA TYR A 209 16.37 3.99 18.38
C TYR A 209 17.68 4.46 17.74
N GLU A 210 18.83 4.05 18.27
CA GLU A 210 20.14 4.48 17.77
C GLU A 210 20.68 3.47 16.71
N PRO A 211 21.23 3.96 15.58
CA PRO A 211 21.86 3.10 14.59
C PRO A 211 23.11 2.42 15.15
N MET A 212 23.33 1.17 14.75
CA MET A 212 24.48 0.36 15.19
C MET A 212 25.57 0.19 14.13
N MET A 213 25.25 0.46 12.86
CA MET A 213 26.08 0.15 11.71
C MET A 213 26.20 1.30 10.73
N VAL A 214 25.11 2.02 10.45
CA VAL A 214 25.11 3.05 9.40
C VAL A 214 24.21 4.23 9.74
N SER A 215 24.76 5.45 9.62
CA SER A 215 23.93 6.66 9.62
C SER A 215 23.27 6.83 8.26
N ILE A 216 22.02 7.25 8.22
CA ILE A 216 21.27 7.52 7.00
C ILE A 216 20.50 8.81 7.23
N GLY A 217 20.83 9.83 6.42
CA GLY A 217 20.32 11.17 6.60
C GLY A 217 21.04 11.95 7.71
N PRO A 218 20.56 13.17 8.02
CA PRO A 218 21.29 14.17 8.80
C PRO A 218 21.33 13.91 10.30
N TYR A 219 20.36 13.16 10.83
CA TYR A 219 20.09 13.07 12.26
C TYR A 219 21.14 12.31 13.07
N HIS A 220 21.82 11.35 12.46
CA HIS A 220 22.97 10.64 13.03
C HIS A 220 24.28 10.91 12.27
N HIS A 221 24.26 11.87 11.34
CA HIS A 221 25.43 12.22 10.55
C HIS A 221 26.56 12.72 11.47
N ASN A 222 27.81 12.42 11.13
CA ASN A 222 29.00 12.69 11.95
C ASN A 222 29.06 11.95 13.31
N ASN A 223 28.21 10.97 13.57
CA ASN A 223 28.39 10.10 14.74
C ASN A 223 29.72 9.33 14.63
N LYS A 224 30.62 9.57 15.60
CA LYS A 224 31.96 8.98 15.63
C LYS A 224 31.94 7.45 15.72
N GLU A 225 30.89 6.88 16.32
CA GLU A 225 30.72 5.43 16.44
C GLU A 225 30.40 4.75 15.11
N LEU A 226 29.89 5.51 14.13
CA LEU A 226 29.49 5.01 12.80
C LEU A 226 30.53 5.32 11.71
N ARG A 227 31.67 5.92 12.08
CA ARG A 227 32.69 6.43 11.15
C ARG A 227 33.25 5.36 10.22
N GLU A 228 33.34 4.12 10.68
CA GLU A 228 33.81 3.01 9.84
C GLU A 228 32.95 2.88 8.58
N MET A 229 31.63 2.84 8.74
CA MET A 229 30.71 2.72 7.62
C MET A 229 30.63 4.01 6.79
N GLU A 230 30.70 5.18 7.43
CA GLU A 230 30.79 6.46 6.70
C GLU A 230 32.00 6.50 5.74
N ASN A 231 33.15 5.96 6.15
CA ASN A 231 34.33 5.88 5.29
C ASN A 231 34.17 4.86 4.14
N MET A 232 33.27 3.87 4.27
CA MET A 232 33.00 2.87 3.24
C MET A 232 31.98 3.35 2.20
N LYS A 233 31.06 4.26 2.55
CA LYS A 233 30.01 4.75 1.65
C LYS A 233 30.51 5.26 0.29
N PRO A 234 31.62 6.01 0.18
CA PRO A 234 32.13 6.44 -1.12
C PRO A 234 32.51 5.28 -2.05
N GLU A 235 33.09 4.20 -1.52
CA GLU A 235 33.42 3.01 -2.32
C GLU A 235 32.16 2.24 -2.70
N ILE A 236 31.18 2.14 -1.79
CA ILE A 236 29.87 1.53 -2.08
C ILE A 236 29.16 2.30 -3.18
N ALA A 237 29.12 3.64 -3.09
CA ALA A 237 28.55 4.50 -4.11
C ALA A 237 29.28 4.35 -5.45
N ARG A 238 30.61 4.24 -5.45
CA ARG A 238 31.39 4.05 -6.68
C ARG A 238 31.03 2.74 -7.38
N ARG A 239 30.89 1.65 -6.62
CA ARG A 239 30.47 0.35 -7.17
C ARG A 239 29.04 0.38 -7.67
N PHE A 240 28.16 1.06 -6.95
CA PHE A 240 26.78 1.26 -7.35
C PHE A 240 26.66 2.01 -8.67
N THR A 241 27.40 3.12 -8.83
CA THR A 241 27.36 3.99 -10.02
C THR A 241 28.27 3.57 -11.16
N PHE A 242 29.13 2.56 -10.96
CA PHE A 242 30.15 2.09 -11.90
C PHE A 242 29.67 2.00 -13.36
N PRO A 243 28.45 1.50 -13.67
CA PRO A 243 27.98 1.41 -15.06
C PRO A 243 27.85 2.77 -15.79
N SER A 244 27.67 3.89 -15.09
CA SER A 244 27.40 5.21 -15.70
C SER A 244 28.63 5.95 -16.20
N LYS A 245 29.84 5.60 -15.71
CA LYS A 245 31.10 6.34 -15.93
C LYS A 245 31.08 7.84 -15.54
N ARG A 246 30.03 8.33 -14.88
CA ARG A 246 29.93 9.72 -14.40
C ARG A 246 30.76 9.90 -13.13
N SER A 247 31.37 11.07 -12.96
CA SER A 247 32.02 11.39 -11.68
C SER A 247 30.98 11.69 -10.60
N PHE A 248 31.38 11.59 -9.33
CA PHE A 248 30.50 11.97 -8.22
C PHE A 248 30.05 13.43 -8.30
N ASP A 249 30.97 14.32 -8.68
CA ASP A 249 30.70 15.75 -8.77
C ASP A 249 29.68 16.04 -9.89
N ASP A 250 29.76 15.34 -11.03
CA ASP A 250 28.79 15.49 -12.12
C ASP A 250 27.38 15.08 -11.70
N ILE A 251 27.26 14.02 -10.89
CA ILE A 251 25.97 13.51 -10.43
C ILE A 251 25.37 14.47 -9.39
N ILE A 252 26.19 14.93 -8.44
CA ILE A 252 25.76 15.90 -7.43
C ILE A 252 25.32 17.19 -8.12
N GLN A 253 26.03 17.66 -9.15
CA GLN A 253 25.68 18.89 -9.88
C GLN A 253 24.53 18.72 -10.89
N ASP A 254 23.97 17.52 -11.07
CA ASP A 254 22.82 17.32 -11.97
C ASP A 254 21.63 18.18 -11.55
N GLN A 255 21.13 19.00 -12.47
CA GLN A 255 20.08 19.99 -12.19
C GLN A 255 18.77 19.36 -11.67
N ARG A 256 18.46 18.12 -12.04
CA ARG A 256 17.29 17.41 -11.51
C ARG A 256 17.54 16.96 -10.08
N PHE A 257 18.73 16.45 -9.80
CA PHE A 257 19.11 16.03 -8.46
C PHE A 257 19.18 17.22 -7.49
N GLN A 258 19.76 18.35 -7.91
CA GLN A 258 19.81 19.57 -7.11
C GLN A 258 18.43 20.14 -6.74
N ARG A 259 17.45 20.06 -7.66
CA ARG A 259 16.06 20.44 -7.35
C ARG A 259 15.47 19.56 -6.24
N ILE A 260 15.61 18.25 -6.37
CA ILE A 260 15.12 17.29 -5.36
C ILE A 260 15.82 17.50 -4.01
N LEU A 261 17.12 17.78 -4.02
CA LEU A 261 17.87 18.09 -2.80
C LEU A 261 17.43 19.39 -2.12
N SER A 262 16.99 20.39 -2.89
CA SER A 262 16.45 21.63 -2.32
C SER A 262 15.14 21.37 -1.56
N GLU A 263 14.31 20.46 -2.05
CA GLU A 263 13.06 20.05 -1.41
C GLU A 263 13.31 19.09 -0.24
N ALA A 264 14.30 18.21 -0.33
CA ALA A 264 14.58 17.18 0.67
C ALA A 264 14.90 17.73 2.07
N LYS A 265 15.31 19.00 2.20
CA LYS A 265 15.52 19.64 3.50
C LYS A 265 14.22 19.86 4.27
N ASP A 266 13.14 20.16 3.56
CA ASP A 266 11.85 20.51 4.16
C ASP A 266 11.11 19.30 4.73
N TYR A 267 11.58 18.09 4.38
CA TYR A 267 11.09 16.81 4.88
C TYR A 267 11.56 16.52 6.31
N TYR A 268 12.45 17.29 6.92
CA TYR A 268 12.92 17.09 8.29
C TYR A 268 12.26 18.10 9.25
N SER A 269 11.83 17.62 10.42
CA SER A 269 11.20 18.48 11.44
C SER A 269 12.16 19.50 12.04
N GLU A 270 13.44 19.15 12.10
CA GLU A 270 14.52 20.00 12.58
C GLU A 270 15.49 20.29 11.44
N ALA A 271 16.07 21.50 11.44
CA ALA A 271 17.12 21.83 10.50
C ALA A 271 18.29 20.84 10.65
N PRO A 272 18.80 20.25 9.55
CA PRO A 272 19.97 19.40 9.58
C PRO A 272 21.11 20.12 10.30
N VAL A 273 21.80 19.45 11.23
CA VAL A 273 23.00 19.99 11.87
C VAL A 273 24.13 20.02 10.83
N SER A 274 24.15 21.04 9.98
CA SER A 274 25.33 21.37 9.20
C SER A 274 26.36 21.98 10.15
N ASN A 275 27.57 21.43 10.19
CA ASN A 275 28.69 22.17 10.76
C ASN A 275 28.71 23.54 10.06
N GLU A 276 28.64 24.64 10.81
CA GLU A 276 28.53 26.03 10.33
C GLU A 276 29.63 26.48 9.34
N ASN A 277 30.58 25.58 9.01
CA ASN A 277 31.72 25.82 8.13
C ASN A 277 31.65 25.13 6.75
N ASN A 278 30.72 24.19 6.49
CA ASN A 278 30.68 23.44 5.22
C ASN A 278 29.29 23.54 4.56
N GLY A 279 29.23 24.16 3.38
CA GLY A 279 28.01 24.61 2.70
C GLY A 279 27.09 23.51 2.12
N THR A 280 26.18 23.94 1.23
CA THR A 280 25.16 23.14 0.53
C THR A 280 25.67 21.83 -0.09
N ASP A 281 26.96 21.79 -0.45
CA ASP A 281 27.61 20.64 -1.08
C ASP A 281 27.74 19.43 -0.12
N ASP A 282 27.85 19.66 1.19
CA ASP A 282 27.99 18.59 2.19
C ASP A 282 26.67 17.83 2.37
N PHE A 283 25.55 18.55 2.41
CA PHE A 283 24.22 17.96 2.48
C PHE A 283 23.90 17.15 1.21
N ALA A 284 24.19 17.71 0.04
CA ALA A 284 23.99 17.05 -1.25
C ALA A 284 24.79 15.75 -1.34
N LYS A 285 26.05 15.80 -0.91
CA LYS A 285 26.95 14.64 -0.87
C LYS A 285 26.46 13.57 0.10
N MET A 286 26.05 13.96 1.31
CA MET A 286 25.46 13.04 2.30
C MET A 286 24.23 12.33 1.73
N MET A 287 23.26 13.08 1.21
CA MET A 287 22.03 12.51 0.61
C MET A 287 22.34 11.52 -0.51
N PHE A 288 23.29 11.86 -1.39
CA PHE A 288 23.69 11.00 -2.49
C PHE A 288 24.36 9.71 -2.02
N LEU A 289 25.35 9.81 -1.11
CA LEU A 289 26.08 8.66 -0.59
C LEU A 289 25.16 7.72 0.20
N ASP A 290 24.28 8.27 1.02
CA ASP A 290 23.33 7.52 1.83
C ASP A 290 22.29 6.84 0.94
N GLY A 291 21.77 7.54 -0.07
CA GLY A 291 20.83 6.96 -1.03
C GLY A 291 21.46 5.85 -1.88
N CYS A 292 22.72 6.02 -2.31
CA CYS A 292 23.47 4.96 -2.98
C CYS A 292 23.70 3.75 -2.06
N PHE A 293 24.03 3.98 -0.78
CA PHE A 293 24.21 2.90 0.20
C PHE A 293 22.92 2.08 0.35
N VAL A 294 21.79 2.75 0.57
CA VAL A 294 20.47 2.12 0.73
C VAL A 294 20.12 1.28 -0.50
N LEU A 295 20.20 1.86 -1.70
CA LEU A 295 19.85 1.17 -2.94
C LEU A 295 20.82 0.03 -3.27
N HIS A 296 22.12 0.19 -2.99
CA HIS A 296 23.10 -0.88 -3.15
C HIS A 296 22.84 -2.05 -2.20
N LEU A 297 22.47 -1.76 -0.95
CA LEU A 297 22.14 -2.79 0.04
C LEU A 297 20.90 -3.58 -0.39
N ILE A 298 19.84 -2.90 -0.84
CA ILE A 298 18.62 -3.51 -1.39
C ILE A 298 18.99 -4.40 -2.58
N HIS A 299 19.74 -3.88 -3.54
CA HIS A 299 20.18 -4.62 -4.72
C HIS A 299 20.94 -5.90 -4.37
N CYS A 300 21.90 -5.80 -3.44
CA CYS A 300 22.72 -6.92 -3.01
C CYS A 300 21.94 -7.99 -2.26
N ILE A 301 20.86 -7.64 -1.57
CA ILE A 301 19.98 -8.59 -0.89
C ILE A 301 19.08 -9.29 -1.92
N MET A 302 18.49 -8.52 -2.84
CA MET A 302 17.52 -9.03 -3.80
C MET A 302 18.12 -9.89 -4.92
N LYS A 303 19.37 -9.63 -5.33
CA LYS A 303 20.05 -10.42 -6.38
C LYS A 303 20.65 -11.75 -5.94
N LYS A 304 20.51 -12.19 -4.67
CA LYS A 304 21.19 -13.39 -4.13
C LYS A 304 20.67 -14.73 -4.67
N LYS A 305 20.83 -14.99 -5.97
CA LYS A 305 20.81 -16.34 -6.52
C LYS A 305 22.14 -16.85 -7.10
N HIS A 306 23.13 -16.02 -7.48
CA HIS A 306 24.29 -16.59 -8.20
C HIS A 306 25.73 -16.11 -7.93
N GLU A 307 26.04 -15.03 -7.19
CA GLU A 307 27.45 -14.57 -7.08
C GLU A 307 27.83 -14.17 -5.65
N ASN A 308 28.64 -15.00 -4.98
CA ASN A 308 29.15 -14.76 -3.62
C ASN A 308 30.46 -13.94 -3.61
N GLU A 309 31.00 -13.56 -4.76
CA GLU A 309 32.39 -13.07 -4.87
C GLU A 309 32.56 -11.55 -4.74
N ASP A 310 31.50 -10.74 -4.75
CA ASP A 310 31.62 -9.26 -4.81
C ASP A 310 30.93 -8.50 -3.65
N ARG A 311 30.80 -9.11 -2.46
CA ARG A 311 30.17 -8.44 -1.31
C ARG A 311 31.14 -7.51 -0.58
N VAL A 312 30.92 -6.20 -0.74
CA VAL A 312 31.57 -5.13 0.05
C VAL A 312 31.31 -5.30 1.55
N LEU A 313 30.10 -5.72 1.91
CA LEU A 313 29.63 -5.84 3.28
C LEU A 313 29.60 -7.30 3.75
N LYS A 314 30.08 -7.54 4.97
CA LYS A 314 29.99 -8.83 5.66
C LYS A 314 28.53 -9.09 6.09
N ASN A 315 28.17 -10.36 6.28
CA ASN A 315 26.79 -10.74 6.63
C ASN A 315 26.25 -10.06 7.90
N HIS A 316 27.07 -9.92 8.95
CA HIS A 316 26.65 -9.22 10.16
C HIS A 316 26.44 -7.71 9.91
N GLN A 317 27.31 -7.08 9.10
CA GLN A 317 27.13 -5.67 8.70
C GLN A 317 25.83 -5.49 7.93
N VAL A 318 25.49 -6.41 7.03
CA VAL A 318 24.20 -6.41 6.32
C VAL A 318 23.03 -6.51 7.29
N ALA A 319 23.06 -7.43 8.25
CA ALA A 319 21.97 -7.60 9.21
C ALA A 319 21.74 -6.34 10.06
N PHE A 320 22.80 -5.74 10.59
CA PHE A 320 22.69 -4.50 11.37
C PHE A 320 22.31 -3.29 10.52
N ALA A 321 22.84 -3.18 9.29
CA ALA A 321 22.47 -2.11 8.37
C ALA A 321 20.98 -2.18 7.98
N VAL A 322 20.45 -3.39 7.73
CA VAL A 322 19.01 -3.59 7.44
C VAL A 322 18.14 -3.15 8.62
N ARG A 323 18.53 -3.47 9.86
CA ARG A 323 17.84 -2.99 11.05
C ARG A 323 17.88 -1.46 11.15
N ASP A 324 19.03 -0.85 10.85
CA ASP A 324 19.20 0.60 10.87
C ASP A 324 18.39 1.33 9.79
N LEU A 325 18.01 0.68 8.68
CA LEU A 325 17.14 1.26 7.63
C LEU A 325 15.73 1.61 8.13
N PHE A 326 15.29 1.04 9.25
CA PHE A 326 13.93 1.19 9.78
C PHE A 326 13.89 1.93 11.11
N LEU A 327 14.95 2.68 11.44
CA LEU A 327 14.92 3.59 12.59
C LEU A 327 14.35 4.93 12.16
N LEU A 328 13.42 5.49 12.94
CA LEU A 328 12.73 6.74 12.63
C LEU A 328 13.69 7.92 12.44
N GLU A 329 14.72 8.00 13.30
CA GLU A 329 15.75 9.04 13.22
C GLU A 329 16.85 8.75 12.17
N ASN A 330 16.75 7.66 11.41
CA ASN A 330 17.78 7.22 10.45
C ASN A 330 17.18 7.04 9.04
N GLN A 331 16.43 8.03 8.57
CA GLN A 331 15.68 7.98 7.32
C GLN A 331 16.19 9.00 6.29
N LEU A 332 15.98 8.66 5.01
CA LEU A 332 16.04 9.60 3.89
C LEU A 332 14.62 9.83 3.35
N PRO A 333 14.31 11.07 2.88
CA PRO A 333 13.15 11.32 2.06
C PRO A 333 13.16 10.38 0.85
N PHE A 334 12.04 9.70 0.62
CA PHE A 334 11.96 8.70 -0.43
C PHE A 334 12.21 9.29 -1.83
N ILE A 335 11.88 10.57 -2.02
CA ILE A 335 12.18 11.34 -3.23
C ILE A 335 13.68 11.31 -3.61
N VAL A 336 14.59 11.23 -2.63
CA VAL A 336 16.04 11.12 -2.87
C VAL A 336 16.37 9.76 -3.46
N LEU A 337 15.77 8.68 -2.93
CA LEU A 337 15.96 7.33 -3.46
C LEU A 337 15.39 7.22 -4.88
N GLN A 338 14.20 7.78 -5.12
CA GLN A 338 13.59 7.83 -6.45
C GLN A 338 14.48 8.56 -7.45
N ALA A 339 15.02 9.73 -7.07
CA ALA A 339 15.92 10.49 -7.91
C ALA A 339 17.11 9.65 -8.37
N ILE A 340 17.76 8.94 -7.44
CA ILE A 340 18.92 8.08 -7.73
C ILE A 340 18.51 6.88 -8.59
N MET A 341 17.34 6.28 -8.33
CA MET A 341 16.79 5.18 -9.16
C MET A 341 16.54 5.64 -10.62
N THR A 342 16.04 6.86 -10.83
CA THR A 342 15.81 7.39 -12.20
C THR A 342 17.10 7.59 -13.01
N MET A 343 18.26 7.63 -12.34
CA MET A 343 19.56 7.68 -13.00
C MET A 343 19.99 6.32 -13.59
N LYS A 344 19.26 5.24 -13.29
CA LYS A 344 19.43 3.89 -13.87
C LYS A 344 20.86 3.34 -13.72
N PHE A 345 21.53 3.64 -12.60
CA PHE A 345 22.87 3.10 -12.29
C PHE A 345 22.88 1.58 -12.20
N GLN A 346 21.82 1.00 -11.66
CA GLN A 346 21.57 -0.42 -11.51
C GLN A 346 20.12 -0.72 -11.90
N PRO A 347 19.78 -1.96 -12.28
CA PRO A 347 18.39 -2.35 -12.58
C PRO A 347 17.61 -2.50 -11.27
N ILE A 348 17.29 -1.38 -10.65
CA ILE A 348 16.48 -1.29 -9.43
C ILE A 348 15.25 -0.49 -9.80
N ASP A 349 14.10 -1.13 -9.67
CA ASP A 349 12.80 -0.52 -9.83
C ASP A 349 12.04 -0.49 -8.51
N TRP A 350 10.86 0.12 -8.53
CA TRP A 350 9.98 0.22 -7.37
C TRP A 350 9.57 -1.15 -6.83
N GLU A 351 9.35 -2.14 -7.70
CA GLU A 351 8.94 -3.48 -7.28
C GLU A 351 10.06 -4.18 -6.51
N MET A 352 11.33 -4.03 -6.90
CA MET A 352 12.47 -4.55 -6.15
C MET A 352 12.56 -3.93 -4.74
N VAL A 353 12.33 -2.62 -4.60
CA VAL A 353 12.29 -1.96 -3.29
C VAL A 353 11.12 -2.51 -2.46
N ARG A 354 9.94 -2.64 -3.07
CA ARG A 354 8.74 -3.17 -2.43
C ARG A 354 8.94 -4.63 -1.98
N ASP A 355 9.54 -5.47 -2.82
CA ASP A 355 9.88 -6.85 -2.50
C ASP A 355 10.90 -6.94 -1.37
N PHE A 356 11.90 -6.05 -1.35
CA PHE A 356 12.80 -5.94 -0.21
C PHE A 356 12.04 -5.62 1.07
N ILE A 357 11.15 -4.62 1.07
CA ILE A 357 10.30 -4.28 2.22
C ILE A 357 9.43 -5.47 2.65
N ARG A 358 8.86 -6.21 1.70
CA ARG A 358 8.10 -7.45 1.96
C ARG A 358 8.95 -8.57 2.55
N GLN A 359 10.24 -8.64 2.25
CA GLN A 359 11.16 -9.56 2.94
C GLN A 359 11.51 -9.10 4.35
N GLN A 360 11.41 -7.79 4.62
CA GLN A 360 11.54 -7.25 5.98
C GLN A 360 10.23 -7.32 6.76
N HIS A 361 9.14 -7.69 6.07
CA HIS A 361 7.83 -7.91 6.63
C HIS A 361 7.85 -9.02 7.65
N MET A 362 7.10 -8.80 8.71
CA MET A 362 6.95 -9.75 9.79
C MET A 362 5.88 -10.79 9.49
N ALA A 363 5.03 -10.56 8.49
CA ALA A 363 3.99 -11.50 8.06
C ALA A 363 4.33 -12.17 6.71
N PRO A 364 3.77 -13.36 6.42
CA PRO A 364 4.03 -14.09 5.18
C PRO A 364 3.62 -13.28 3.95
N HIS A 365 4.25 -13.59 2.81
CA HIS A 365 3.88 -13.07 1.50
C HIS A 365 2.41 -13.36 1.20
N CYS A 366 1.56 -12.39 1.47
CA CYS A 366 0.29 -12.30 0.80
C CYS A 366 0.46 -11.38 -0.40
N ALA A 367 -0.20 -11.71 -1.50
CA ALA A 367 -0.48 -10.75 -2.55
C ALA A 367 -1.41 -9.68 -1.97
N VAL A 368 -0.87 -8.76 -1.18
CA VAL A 368 -1.63 -7.62 -0.67
C VAL A 368 -2.08 -6.81 -1.89
N SER A 369 -3.36 -6.47 -1.90
CA SER A 369 -3.99 -5.52 -2.81
C SER A 369 -3.01 -4.39 -3.15
N ASP A 370 -2.82 -4.11 -4.45
CA ASP A 370 -1.98 -3.02 -4.92
C ASP A 370 -2.19 -1.79 -4.03
N ILE A 371 -1.18 -1.45 -3.22
CA ILE A 371 -1.07 -0.10 -2.67
C ILE A 371 -1.18 0.79 -3.91
N GLY A 372 -2.25 1.60 -3.97
CA GLY A 372 -2.72 2.18 -5.23
C GLY A 372 -1.57 2.73 -6.07
N ARG A 373 -1.56 2.41 -7.37
CA ARG A 373 -0.54 2.93 -8.31
C ARG A 373 -0.44 4.45 -8.11
N GLY A 374 0.68 4.91 -7.57
CA GLY A 374 0.87 6.33 -7.25
C GLY A 374 1.16 6.66 -5.78
N TYR A 375 1.09 5.70 -4.85
CA TYR A 375 1.54 5.95 -3.48
C TYR A 375 3.04 6.26 -3.44
N GLN A 376 3.39 7.40 -2.83
CA GLN A 376 4.77 7.76 -2.52
C GLN A 376 4.92 7.87 -1.00
N PRO A 377 5.69 6.98 -0.36
CA PRO A 377 5.97 7.09 1.06
C PRO A 377 6.92 8.27 1.31
N LEU A 378 6.86 8.85 2.51
CA LEU A 378 7.80 9.86 2.99
C LEU A 378 9.22 9.28 3.09
N HIS A 379 9.34 8.05 3.59
CA HIS A 379 10.60 7.32 3.78
C HIS A 379 10.37 5.80 3.90
N LEU A 380 11.44 5.00 4.03
CA LEU A 380 11.37 3.53 4.06
C LEU A 380 10.57 2.97 5.24
N LEU A 381 10.68 3.58 6.43
CA LEU A 381 9.89 3.15 7.59
C LEU A 381 8.38 3.36 7.39
N GLU A 382 7.93 4.42 6.71
CA GLU A 382 6.51 4.56 6.35
C GLU A 382 6.10 3.49 5.34
N LEU A 383 6.92 3.22 4.32
CA LEU A 383 6.63 2.16 3.36
C LEU A 383 6.46 0.80 4.06
N LEU A 384 7.34 0.49 5.02
CA LEU A 384 7.21 -0.70 5.86
C LEU A 384 5.89 -0.70 6.65
N ARG A 385 5.53 0.43 7.27
CA ARG A 385 4.25 0.56 7.99
C ARG A 385 3.07 0.28 7.07
N THR A 386 3.03 0.91 5.90
CA THR A 386 1.91 0.80 4.95
C THR A 386 1.75 -0.63 4.44
N GLU A 387 2.84 -1.34 4.15
CA GLU A 387 2.80 -2.77 3.79
C GLU A 387 2.29 -3.64 4.97
N ILE A 388 2.74 -3.38 6.21
CA ILE A 388 2.34 -4.13 7.42
C ILE A 388 0.86 -3.92 7.77
N VAL A 389 0.43 -2.66 7.77
CA VAL A 389 -0.91 -2.27 8.19
C VAL A 389 -1.93 -2.57 7.09
N GLY A 390 -1.52 -2.54 5.82
CA GLY A 390 -2.42 -2.65 4.66
C GLY A 390 -3.24 -1.37 4.43
N VAL A 391 -3.80 -1.24 3.23
CA VAL A 391 -4.64 -0.09 2.88
C VAL A 391 -5.94 -0.17 3.66
N ALA A 392 -6.37 0.95 4.24
CA ALA A 392 -7.71 1.10 4.79
C ALA A 392 -8.72 0.76 3.69
N ALA A 393 -9.46 -0.36 3.82
CA ALA A 393 -10.78 -0.37 3.21
C ALA A 393 -11.52 0.86 3.75
N ASP A 394 -12.34 1.50 2.93
CA ASP A 394 -13.19 2.62 3.33
C ASP A 394 -14.13 2.13 4.45
N VAL A 395 -13.62 2.11 5.69
CA VAL A 395 -14.37 1.70 6.87
C VAL A 395 -15.26 2.89 7.15
N GLY A 396 -16.40 2.90 6.47
CA GLY A 396 -17.41 3.92 6.57
C GLY A 396 -17.57 4.32 8.03
N LYS A 397 -17.41 5.62 8.29
CA LYS A 397 -17.51 6.29 9.60
C LYS A 397 -18.28 5.42 10.59
N ILE A 398 -17.56 4.69 11.43
CA ILE A 398 -18.20 3.92 12.50
C ILE A 398 -18.79 4.97 13.42
N ASN A 399 -20.13 5.06 13.42
CA ASN A 399 -20.87 5.91 14.34
C ASN A 399 -20.35 5.64 15.75
N SER A 400 -19.93 6.71 16.42
CA SER A 400 -19.50 6.74 17.81
C SER A 400 -20.62 6.21 18.71
N ALA A 401 -20.66 4.89 18.90
CA ALA A 401 -21.56 4.23 19.82
C ALA A 401 -20.89 4.13 21.18
N GLU A 402 -21.47 4.85 22.15
CA GLU A 402 -21.16 4.73 23.58
C GLU A 402 -21.19 3.25 24.00
N GLY A 403 -20.04 2.74 24.46
CA GLY A 403 -19.89 1.40 24.98
C GLY A 403 -18.60 1.27 25.78
N ASP A 404 -18.60 0.39 26.77
CA ASP A 404 -17.44 0.13 27.63
C ASP A 404 -16.28 -0.46 26.81
N TYR A 405 -15.25 0.35 26.58
CA TYR A 405 -14.04 -0.03 25.83
C TYR A 405 -13.13 -0.97 26.63
N ARG A 406 -13.40 -1.19 27.93
CA ARG A 406 -12.64 -2.08 28.81
C ARG A 406 -13.10 -3.53 28.65
N VAL A 407 -12.95 -4.05 27.44
CA VAL A 407 -13.13 -5.49 27.20
C VAL A 407 -11.84 -6.20 27.57
N THR A 408 -11.78 -6.72 28.79
CA THR A 408 -10.75 -7.70 29.16
C THR A 408 -10.99 -8.98 28.37
N PHE A 409 -9.91 -9.59 27.90
CA PHE A 409 -9.96 -10.89 27.25
C PHE A 409 -8.92 -11.83 27.85
N ARG A 410 -9.17 -13.11 27.62
CA ARG A 410 -8.46 -14.24 28.21
C ARG A 410 -7.17 -14.52 27.42
N SER A 411 -6.20 -15.14 28.07
CA SER A 411 -4.95 -15.59 27.42
C SER A 411 -5.23 -16.65 26.34
N VAL A 412 -4.25 -16.95 25.49
CA VAL A 412 -4.39 -17.98 24.43
C VAL A 412 -4.81 -19.32 25.00
N THR A 413 -4.17 -19.75 26.08
CA THR A 413 -4.48 -21.02 26.74
C THR A 413 -5.92 -21.07 27.26
N GLU A 414 -6.40 -19.99 27.87
CA GLU A 414 -7.78 -19.88 28.34
C GLU A 414 -8.79 -19.80 27.18
N LEU A 415 -8.45 -19.12 26.08
CA LEU A 415 -9.29 -19.06 24.88
C LEU A 415 -9.37 -20.44 24.19
N LYS A 416 -8.26 -21.18 24.11
CA LYS A 416 -8.26 -22.57 23.62
C LYS A 416 -9.13 -23.48 24.49
N ALA A 417 -9.05 -23.34 25.81
CA ALA A 417 -9.93 -24.07 26.74
C ALA A 417 -11.43 -23.73 26.53
N ALA A 418 -11.73 -22.51 26.11
CA ALA A 418 -13.08 -22.08 25.73
C ALA A 418 -13.52 -22.53 24.33
N GLY A 419 -12.70 -23.33 23.61
CA GLY A 419 -13.02 -23.84 22.28
C GLY A 419 -12.68 -22.88 21.15
N ILE A 420 -11.76 -21.92 21.35
CA ILE A 420 -11.31 -20.99 20.30
C ILE A 420 -9.99 -21.49 19.70
N HIS A 421 -9.97 -21.64 18.38
CA HIS A 421 -8.79 -22.00 17.60
C HIS A 421 -8.19 -20.77 16.91
N PHE A 422 -6.87 -20.77 16.72
CA PHE A 422 -6.15 -19.67 16.10
C PHE A 422 -5.70 -20.06 14.69
N LYS A 423 -5.63 -19.09 13.78
CA LYS A 423 -5.12 -19.27 12.41
C LYS A 423 -4.19 -18.12 12.03
N GLY A 424 -2.95 -18.46 11.67
CA GLY A 424 -1.90 -17.51 11.26
C GLY A 424 -1.84 -17.27 9.76
N ASN A 425 -2.92 -16.78 9.14
CA ASN A 425 -2.97 -16.57 7.69
C ASN A 425 -3.50 -15.20 7.26
N ALA A 426 -3.62 -14.25 8.19
CA ALA A 426 -3.95 -12.87 7.84
C ALA A 426 -2.74 -12.15 7.24
N CYS A 427 -3.01 -11.24 6.30
CA CYS A 427 -2.00 -10.59 5.47
C CYS A 427 -1.62 -9.19 5.94
N SER A 428 -2.48 -8.58 6.75
CA SER A 428 -2.37 -7.22 7.26
C SER A 428 -2.72 -7.20 8.74
N LEU A 429 -2.11 -6.30 9.51
CA LEU A 429 -2.47 -6.15 10.92
C LEU A 429 -3.94 -5.74 11.11
N ARG A 430 -4.57 -5.05 10.14
CA ARG A 430 -6.00 -4.71 10.22
C ARG A 430 -6.91 -5.93 10.03
N GLU A 431 -6.41 -7.02 9.44
CA GLU A 431 -7.19 -8.21 9.08
C GLU A 431 -7.33 -9.22 10.24
N ILE A 432 -7.51 -8.72 11.47
CA ILE A 432 -7.90 -9.58 12.60
C ILE A 432 -9.40 -9.78 12.54
N SER A 433 -9.85 -11.04 12.55
CA SER A 433 -11.28 -11.35 12.57
C SER A 433 -11.59 -12.56 13.43
N PHE A 434 -12.78 -12.57 14.01
CA PHE A 434 -13.28 -13.70 14.79
C PHE A 434 -14.58 -14.23 14.19
N LYS A 435 -14.62 -15.54 13.96
CA LYS A 435 -15.80 -16.27 13.51
C LYS A 435 -16.24 -17.22 14.62
N SER A 436 -17.49 -17.08 15.05
CA SER A 436 -18.08 -18.04 15.99
C SER A 436 -18.85 -19.09 15.22
N HIS A 437 -18.55 -20.35 15.50
CA HIS A 437 -19.33 -21.50 15.06
C HIS A 437 -20.20 -22.02 16.22
N LEU A 438 -20.92 -23.11 15.99
CA LEU A 438 -21.86 -23.69 16.96
C LEU A 438 -21.16 -24.22 18.21
N PHE A 439 -19.94 -24.79 18.04
CA PHE A 439 -19.21 -25.47 19.13
C PHE A 439 -17.78 -24.97 19.33
N HIS A 440 -17.28 -24.08 18.47
CA HIS A 440 -15.94 -23.54 18.55
C HIS A 440 -15.90 -22.11 17.98
N GLY A 441 -14.83 -21.39 18.24
CA GLY A 441 -14.51 -20.11 17.61
C GLY A 441 -13.23 -20.23 16.78
N GLU A 442 -13.10 -19.38 15.77
CA GLU A 442 -11.86 -19.23 15.00
C GLU A 442 -11.42 -17.76 15.07
N LEU A 443 -10.21 -17.53 15.58
CA LEU A 443 -9.55 -16.23 15.61
C LEU A 443 -8.45 -16.20 14.54
N LEU A 444 -8.67 -15.38 13.51
CA LEU A 444 -7.72 -15.12 12.46
C LEU A 444 -6.73 -14.04 12.90
N LEU A 445 -5.43 -14.34 12.84
CA LEU A 445 -4.35 -13.43 13.17
C LEU A 445 -3.31 -13.33 12.05
N PRO A 446 -2.64 -12.18 11.93
CA PRO A 446 -1.41 -12.06 11.15
C PRO A 446 -0.34 -12.98 11.73
N LYS A 447 0.33 -13.72 10.85
CA LYS A 447 1.52 -14.48 11.24
C LYS A 447 2.70 -13.54 11.46
N ILE A 448 3.52 -13.75 12.49
CA ILE A 448 4.64 -12.87 12.85
C ILE A 448 5.95 -13.64 13.06
N TYR A 449 7.01 -13.21 12.36
CA TYR A 449 8.40 -13.63 12.61
C TYR A 449 9.06 -12.77 13.68
N ILE A 450 9.61 -13.41 14.71
CA ILE A 450 10.20 -12.77 15.89
C ILE A 450 11.70 -13.03 15.89
N ASP A 451 12.50 -12.04 15.53
CA ASP A 451 13.97 -12.07 15.57
C ASP A 451 14.52 -10.97 16.49
N ASP A 452 15.84 -10.80 16.57
CA ASP A 452 16.46 -9.78 17.43
C ASP A 452 16.15 -8.32 16.99
N SER A 453 15.64 -8.11 15.77
CA SER A 453 15.33 -6.79 15.21
C SER A 453 13.91 -6.32 15.51
N ILE A 454 13.01 -7.24 15.89
CA ILE A 454 11.57 -6.99 16.08
C ILE A 454 11.27 -5.85 17.05
N GLU A 455 11.98 -5.79 18.17
CA GLU A 455 11.76 -4.79 19.23
C GLU A 455 12.04 -3.40 18.67
N SER A 456 13.18 -3.26 17.98
CA SER A 456 13.58 -2.03 17.32
C SER A 456 12.58 -1.62 16.24
N LYS A 457 12.16 -2.54 15.36
CA LYS A 457 11.20 -2.25 14.29
C LYS A 457 9.86 -1.76 14.84
N PHE A 458 9.25 -2.49 15.77
CA PHE A 458 7.96 -2.09 16.35
C PHE A 458 8.05 -0.77 17.10
N LEU A 459 9.10 -0.57 17.92
CA LEU A 459 9.25 0.69 18.66
C LEU A 459 9.43 1.90 17.75
N ASN A 460 10.09 1.75 16.59
CA ASN A 460 10.22 2.85 15.62
C ASN A 460 8.94 3.06 14.80
N LEU A 461 8.21 2.01 14.46
CA LEU A 461 6.88 2.12 13.84
C LEU A 461 5.88 2.81 14.78
N ILE A 462 5.89 2.47 16.07
CA ILE A 462 5.07 3.12 17.11
C ILE A 462 5.50 4.58 17.28
N ALA A 463 6.81 4.86 17.31
CA ALA A 463 7.31 6.23 17.37
C ALA A 463 6.83 7.05 16.16
N TYR A 464 6.78 6.45 14.97
CA TYR A 464 6.23 7.08 13.78
C TYR A 464 4.72 7.34 13.92
N GLU A 465 3.91 6.37 14.38
CA GLU A 465 2.46 6.57 14.63
C GLU A 465 2.18 7.68 15.65
N MET A 466 3.05 7.83 16.66
CA MET A 466 2.92 8.89 17.68
C MET A 466 3.36 10.27 17.20
N SER A 467 4.14 10.33 16.12
CA SER A 467 4.68 11.58 15.57
C SER A 467 3.99 12.04 14.29
N SER A 468 3.27 11.17 13.58
CA SER A 468 2.54 11.54 12.37
C SER A 468 1.29 12.34 12.69
N ASP A 469 0.96 13.33 11.88
CA ASP A 469 -0.29 14.11 12.01
C ASP A 469 -1.50 13.36 11.42
N THR A 470 -1.29 12.16 10.86
CA THR A 470 -2.38 11.31 10.36
C THR A 470 -3.36 10.96 11.49
N PRO A 471 -4.63 11.39 11.42
CA PRO A 471 -5.56 11.19 12.53
C PRO A 471 -5.84 9.70 12.78
N ASN A 472 -5.60 9.25 14.01
CA ASN A 472 -6.10 7.99 14.57
C ASN A 472 -5.63 6.67 13.92
N GLU A 473 -4.50 6.64 13.21
CA GLU A 473 -3.99 5.37 12.69
C GLU A 473 -2.97 4.67 13.62
N TYR A 474 -3.35 4.38 14.86
CA TYR A 474 -2.54 3.64 15.85
C TYR A 474 -2.55 2.13 15.64
N ALA A 475 -2.46 1.67 14.39
CA ALA A 475 -2.66 0.27 14.02
C ALA A 475 -1.59 -0.66 14.61
N ILE A 476 -0.33 -0.26 14.58
CA ILE A 476 0.78 -1.01 15.17
C ILE A 476 0.61 -1.08 16.69
N ALA A 477 0.39 0.07 17.36
CA ALA A 477 0.19 0.10 18.81
C ALA A 477 -1.01 -0.78 19.25
N SER A 478 -2.12 -0.72 18.50
CA SER A 478 -3.32 -1.50 18.77
C SER A 478 -3.11 -2.99 18.60
N TYR A 479 -2.36 -3.39 17.56
CA TYR A 479 -1.98 -4.76 17.34
C TYR A 479 -1.09 -5.30 18.46
N ILE A 480 -0.07 -4.54 18.87
CA ILE A 480 0.82 -4.92 19.97
C ILE A 480 0.04 -5.08 21.26
N CYS A 481 -0.84 -4.13 21.59
CA CYS A 481 -1.71 -4.26 22.74
C CYS A 481 -2.60 -5.50 22.64
N PHE A 482 -3.18 -5.79 21.47
CA PHE A 482 -4.03 -6.95 21.25
C PHE A 482 -3.28 -8.27 21.49
N ILE A 483 -2.12 -8.45 20.85
CA ILE A 483 -1.28 -9.64 21.02
C ILE A 483 -0.73 -9.76 22.45
N ASN A 484 -0.32 -8.66 23.08
CA ASN A 484 0.19 -8.69 24.45
C ASN A 484 -0.84 -9.29 25.42
N SER A 485 -2.11 -8.92 25.30
CA SER A 485 -3.19 -9.49 26.12
C SER A 485 -3.59 -10.93 25.76
N LEU A 486 -3.06 -11.49 24.66
CA LEU A 486 -3.14 -12.92 24.37
C LEU A 486 -1.98 -13.69 25.06
N LEU A 487 -0.87 -13.02 25.38
CA LEU A 487 0.41 -13.62 25.78
C LEU A 487 0.74 -13.37 27.25
N ASP A 488 -0.01 -13.97 28.17
CA ASP A 488 0.26 -13.84 29.60
C ASP A 488 1.49 -14.67 30.03
N HIS A 489 1.68 -15.86 29.45
CA HIS A 489 2.71 -16.83 29.83
C HIS A 489 3.43 -17.44 28.62
N ALA A 490 4.55 -18.13 28.88
CA ALA A 490 5.32 -18.81 27.84
C ALA A 490 4.50 -19.89 27.10
N GLU A 491 3.55 -20.51 27.81
CA GLU A 491 2.61 -21.49 27.25
C GLU A 491 1.72 -20.88 26.17
N ASP A 492 1.31 -19.61 26.30
CA ASP A 492 0.50 -18.92 25.29
C ASP A 492 1.27 -18.72 23.99
N VAL A 493 2.55 -18.33 24.09
CA VAL A 493 3.45 -18.22 22.95
C VAL A 493 3.62 -19.58 22.27
N LYS A 494 3.84 -20.64 23.07
CA LYS A 494 3.98 -22.01 22.57
C LYS A 494 2.74 -22.45 21.79
N GLU A 495 1.55 -22.11 22.25
CA GLU A 495 0.29 -22.43 21.56
C GLU A 495 0.13 -21.65 20.25
N LEU A 496 0.47 -20.35 20.21
CA LEU A 496 0.45 -19.57 18.96
C LEU A 496 1.50 -20.04 17.95
N ARG A 497 2.64 -20.55 18.41
CA ARG A 497 3.64 -21.18 17.53
C ARG A 497 3.12 -22.46 16.88
N LYS A 498 2.37 -23.29 17.62
CA LYS A 498 1.75 -24.52 17.07
C LYS A 498 0.73 -24.20 15.98
N ASP A 499 0.02 -23.09 16.11
CA ASP A 499 -1.01 -22.64 15.17
C ASP A 499 -0.42 -21.76 14.03
N ASP A 500 0.92 -21.73 13.90
CA ASP A 500 1.68 -20.98 12.89
C ASP A 500 1.41 -19.45 12.89
N VAL A 501 0.93 -18.91 14.01
CA VAL A 501 0.73 -17.47 14.23
C VAL A 501 2.06 -16.80 14.59
N LEU A 502 2.89 -17.42 15.43
CA LEU A 502 4.20 -16.87 15.81
C LEU A 502 5.33 -17.78 15.33
N VAL A 503 6.36 -17.20 14.73
CA VAL A 503 7.60 -17.90 14.34
C VAL A 503 8.75 -17.30 15.13
N ASN A 504 9.30 -18.06 16.07
CA ASN A 504 10.26 -17.57 17.05
C ASN A 504 11.72 -17.88 16.65
N TYR A 505 12.51 -16.83 16.41
CA TYR A 505 13.96 -16.83 16.22
C TYR A 505 14.73 -16.07 17.33
N LEU A 506 14.02 -15.41 18.26
CA LEU A 506 14.60 -14.62 19.35
C LEU A 506 15.18 -15.49 20.47
N GLY A 507 14.54 -16.63 20.77
CA GLY A 507 14.98 -17.51 21.85
C GLY A 507 13.84 -18.29 22.48
N SER A 508 13.73 -18.25 23.81
CA SER A 508 12.69 -18.97 24.55
C SER A 508 11.32 -18.32 24.42
N ASP A 509 10.25 -19.11 24.58
CA ASP A 509 8.88 -18.63 24.57
C ASP A 509 8.61 -17.59 25.69
N LYS A 510 9.31 -17.72 26.82
CA LYS A 510 9.27 -16.73 27.91
C LYS A 510 9.81 -15.37 27.46
N GLN A 511 10.95 -15.36 26.75
CA GLN A 511 11.53 -14.10 26.25
C GLN A 511 10.62 -13.41 25.24
N VAL A 512 9.85 -14.17 24.46
CA VAL A 512 8.84 -13.62 23.54
C VAL A 512 7.68 -12.96 24.30
N ALA A 513 7.12 -13.62 25.31
CA ALA A 513 6.06 -13.02 26.14
C ALA A 513 6.57 -11.74 26.83
N GLU A 514 7.76 -11.80 27.43
CA GLU A 514 8.41 -10.65 28.06
C GLU A 514 8.66 -9.50 27.07
N LEU A 515 9.04 -9.80 25.81
CA LEU A 515 9.22 -8.81 24.76
C LEU A 515 7.92 -8.04 24.48
N PHE A 516 6.80 -8.73 24.22
CA PHE A 516 5.53 -8.05 23.93
C PHE A 516 5.03 -7.23 25.14
N HIS A 517 5.24 -7.73 26.36
CA HIS A 517 4.93 -6.99 27.58
C HIS A 517 5.74 -5.70 27.71
N ARG A 518 7.05 -5.76 27.44
CA ARG A 518 7.93 -4.58 27.45
C ARG A 518 7.46 -3.54 26.44
N ILE A 519 7.20 -3.93 25.19
CA ILE A 519 6.77 -3.00 24.13
C ILE A 519 5.40 -2.38 24.51
N ALA A 520 4.47 -3.17 25.04
CA ALA A 520 3.12 -2.72 25.37
C ALA A 520 3.00 -1.80 26.60
N THR A 521 4.04 -1.69 27.44
CA THR A 521 3.97 -1.08 28.78
C THR A 521 3.48 0.38 28.78
N ASN A 522 3.69 1.15 27.71
CA ASN A 522 3.33 2.58 27.64
C ASN A 522 2.56 2.94 26.35
N LEU A 523 1.86 1.99 25.74
CA LEU A 523 1.12 2.23 24.51
C LEU A 523 -0.31 2.67 24.76
N VAL A 524 -0.80 3.55 23.88
CA VAL A 524 -2.22 3.93 23.82
C VAL A 524 -2.77 3.40 22.49
N PRO A 525 -3.51 2.27 22.50
CA PRO A 525 -4.10 1.72 21.29
C PRO A 525 -5.31 2.55 20.84
N ASP A 526 -5.70 2.42 19.57
CA ASP A 526 -7.00 2.87 19.09
C ASP A 526 -8.09 2.02 19.77
N PRO A 527 -9.01 2.63 20.54
CA PRO A 527 -10.06 1.90 21.26
C PRO A 527 -11.09 1.24 20.33
N TYR A 528 -11.19 1.68 19.07
CA TYR A 528 -12.13 1.15 18.09
C TYR A 528 -11.53 0.03 17.25
N LEU A 529 -10.21 0.03 17.05
CA LEU A 529 -9.53 -1.00 16.29
C LEU A 529 -9.64 -2.37 17.02
N TYR A 530 -10.24 -3.33 16.33
CA TYR A 530 -10.62 -4.67 16.83
C TYR A 530 -11.71 -4.71 17.92
N LYS A 531 -12.45 -3.62 18.16
CA LYS A 531 -13.56 -3.61 19.13
C LYS A 531 -14.55 -4.75 18.88
N ASP A 532 -15.02 -4.87 17.63
CA ASP A 532 -15.96 -5.92 17.21
C ASP A 532 -15.40 -7.33 17.45
N VAL A 533 -14.11 -7.53 17.23
CA VAL A 533 -13.43 -8.82 17.46
C VAL A 533 -13.47 -9.16 18.95
N LYS A 534 -13.04 -8.22 19.81
CA LYS A 534 -13.03 -8.37 21.27
C LYS A 534 -14.43 -8.65 21.81
N GLU A 535 -15.45 -7.93 21.33
CA GLU A 535 -16.84 -8.14 21.72
C GLU A 535 -17.36 -9.52 21.31
N LYS A 536 -17.07 -9.97 20.08
CA LYS A 536 -17.48 -11.30 19.61
C LYS A 536 -16.79 -12.43 20.40
N ILE A 537 -15.51 -12.29 20.73
CA ILE A 537 -14.78 -13.23 21.59
C ILE A 537 -15.44 -13.28 22.98
N LYS A 538 -15.66 -12.13 23.61
CA LYS A 538 -16.32 -12.04 24.92
C LYS A 538 -17.70 -12.70 24.91
N LYS A 539 -18.50 -12.43 23.87
CA LYS A 539 -19.82 -13.05 23.70
C LYS A 539 -19.72 -14.58 23.56
N HIS A 540 -18.73 -15.08 22.81
CA HIS A 540 -18.50 -16.52 22.67
C HIS A 540 -18.15 -17.16 24.02
N CYS A 541 -17.22 -16.57 24.76
CA CYS A 541 -16.76 -17.11 26.05
C CYS A 541 -17.82 -17.03 27.17
N ASN A 542 -18.75 -16.07 27.10
CA ASN A 542 -19.78 -15.87 28.13
C ASN A 542 -21.05 -16.72 27.89
N ASP A 543 -21.21 -17.34 26.72
CA ASP A 543 -22.34 -18.23 26.48
C ASP A 543 -22.10 -19.58 27.18
N LYS A 544 -22.64 -19.71 28.40
CA LYS A 544 -22.48 -20.89 29.26
C LYS A 544 -22.82 -22.20 28.56
N LYS A 545 -23.78 -22.22 27.61
CA LYS A 545 -24.14 -23.44 26.87
C LYS A 545 -22.99 -23.92 25.99
N ARG A 546 -22.18 -23.00 25.47
CA ARG A 546 -21.05 -23.31 24.57
C ARG A 546 -19.83 -23.78 25.34
N THR A 547 -19.57 -23.19 26.51
CA THR A 547 -18.50 -23.66 27.41
C THR A 547 -18.72 -25.12 27.82
N TYR A 548 -19.94 -25.49 28.22
CA TYR A 548 -20.26 -26.88 28.57
C TYR A 548 -20.11 -27.85 27.40
N VAL A 549 -20.43 -27.44 26.17
CA VAL A 549 -20.25 -28.31 25.00
C VAL A 549 -18.78 -28.42 24.60
N SER A 550 -17.99 -27.35 24.70
CA SER A 550 -16.54 -27.40 24.49
C SER A 550 -15.87 -28.33 25.50
N GLU A 551 -16.19 -28.19 26.79
CA GLU A 551 -15.69 -29.09 27.85
C GLU A 551 -16.12 -30.54 27.61
N PHE A 552 -17.38 -30.77 27.21
CA PHE A 552 -17.87 -32.10 26.85
C PHE A 552 -17.06 -32.70 25.69
N LEU A 553 -16.87 -31.94 24.60
CA LEU A 553 -16.10 -32.41 23.46
C LEU A 553 -14.65 -32.74 23.86
N HIS A 554 -14.00 -31.89 24.65
CA HIS A 554 -12.64 -32.11 25.12
C HIS A 554 -12.52 -33.34 26.03
N ILE A 555 -13.46 -33.58 26.97
CA ILE A 555 -13.40 -34.73 27.88
C ILE A 555 -13.59 -36.06 27.14
N TYR A 556 -14.52 -36.09 26.17
CA TYR A 556 -14.92 -37.33 25.52
C TYR A 556 -14.17 -37.60 24.21
N PHE A 557 -13.72 -36.58 23.47
CA PHE A 557 -13.16 -36.78 22.12
C PHE A 557 -11.64 -36.54 22.01
N ASP A 558 -10.97 -35.92 22.99
CA ASP A 558 -9.49 -35.87 23.01
C ASP A 558 -8.85 -37.17 23.51
N LYS A 559 -9.57 -37.96 24.29
CA LYS A 559 -9.14 -39.27 24.76
C LYS A 559 -9.89 -40.36 23.99
N PRO A 560 -9.23 -41.15 23.13
CA PRO A 560 -9.89 -42.13 22.27
C PRO A 560 -10.83 -43.09 23.04
N TRP A 561 -10.40 -43.50 24.23
CA TRP A 561 -11.17 -44.43 25.08
C TRP A 561 -12.40 -43.81 25.73
N SER A 562 -12.37 -42.51 26.07
CA SER A 562 -13.53 -41.81 26.62
C SER A 562 -14.66 -41.73 25.60
N GLY A 563 -14.33 -41.51 24.33
CA GLY A 563 -15.30 -41.42 23.24
C GLY A 563 -15.92 -42.77 22.91
N VAL A 564 -15.11 -43.84 22.89
CA VAL A 564 -15.59 -45.21 22.74
C VAL A 564 -16.51 -45.62 23.90
N ALA A 565 -16.16 -45.27 25.14
CA ALA A 565 -16.98 -45.56 26.32
C ALA A 565 -18.32 -44.83 26.27
N LEU A 566 -18.33 -43.56 25.86
CA LEU A 566 -19.57 -42.78 25.65
C LEU A 566 -20.45 -43.42 24.57
N PHE A 567 -19.87 -43.79 23.42
CA PHE A 567 -20.61 -44.45 22.34
C PHE A 567 -21.21 -45.79 22.78
N ALA A 568 -20.44 -46.62 23.50
CA ALA A 568 -20.90 -47.88 24.05
C ALA A 568 -22.05 -47.68 25.05
N ALA A 569 -21.98 -46.66 25.91
CA ALA A 569 -23.04 -46.33 26.86
C ALA A 569 -24.32 -45.86 26.14
N ILE A 570 -24.21 -45.03 25.11
CA ILE A 570 -25.35 -44.59 24.28
C ILE A 570 -25.99 -45.78 23.57
N LEU A 571 -25.18 -46.67 22.98
CA LEU A 571 -25.67 -47.88 22.33
C LEU A 571 -26.39 -48.80 23.33
N ALA A 572 -25.82 -48.99 24.52
CA ALA A 572 -26.45 -49.78 25.59
C ALA A 572 -27.81 -49.18 26.01
N LEU A 573 -27.90 -47.86 26.19
CA LEU A 573 -29.16 -47.18 26.49
C LEU A 573 -30.19 -47.35 25.36
N PHE A 574 -29.76 -47.16 24.11
CA PHE A 574 -30.63 -47.36 22.94
C PHE A 574 -31.18 -48.79 22.88
N THR A 575 -30.32 -49.80 23.03
CA THR A 575 -30.75 -51.20 23.06
C THR A 575 -31.70 -51.49 24.23
N SER A 576 -31.48 -50.87 25.39
CA SER A 576 -32.37 -50.99 26.56
C SER A 576 -33.74 -50.36 26.30
N MET A 577 -33.80 -49.21 25.62
CA MET A 577 -35.06 -48.58 25.22
C MET A 577 -35.82 -49.43 24.21
N VAL A 578 -35.13 -50.00 23.21
CA VAL A 578 -35.71 -50.92 22.23
C VAL A 578 -36.25 -52.17 22.93
N GLN A 579 -35.49 -52.75 23.85
CA GLN A 579 -35.92 -53.91 24.63
C GLN A 579 -37.16 -53.59 25.49
N ALA A 580 -37.17 -52.45 26.18
CA ALA A 580 -38.32 -52.00 26.97
C ALA A 580 -39.56 -51.75 26.10
N TYR A 581 -39.39 -51.17 24.91
CA TYR A 581 -40.46 -50.98 23.93
C TYR A 581 -41.06 -52.32 23.49
N PHE A 582 -40.24 -53.27 23.06
CA PHE A 582 -40.74 -54.59 22.67
C PHE A 582 -41.38 -55.34 23.84
N ALA A 583 -40.84 -55.24 25.06
CA ALA A 583 -41.46 -55.85 26.24
C ALA A 583 -42.83 -55.24 26.58
N ALA A 584 -43.01 -53.93 26.42
CA ALA A 584 -44.26 -53.23 26.70
C ALA A 584 -45.34 -53.42 25.62
N PHE A 585 -44.94 -53.58 24.35
CA PHE A 585 -45.87 -53.66 23.21
C PHE A 585 -46.05 -55.09 22.66
N SER A 586 -45.19 -56.05 22.99
CA SER A 586 -45.36 -57.47 22.61
C SER A 586 -46.48 -58.18 23.38
N THR A 587 -46.98 -57.60 24.48
CA THR A 587 -48.04 -58.21 25.31
C THR A 587 -49.47 -57.93 24.80
N ASN A 588 -49.65 -57.05 23.79
CA ASN A 588 -50.97 -56.70 23.26
C ASN A 588 -51.45 -57.51 22.05
N ASN A 589 -50.68 -58.51 21.58
CA ASN A 589 -51.05 -59.34 20.42
C ASN A 589 -51.31 -60.83 20.76
N SER A 590 -51.62 -61.17 22.01
CA SER A 590 -51.96 -62.55 22.41
C SER A 590 -53.31 -62.69 23.10
N SER A 591 -54.35 -62.08 22.53
CA SER A 591 -55.73 -62.35 22.93
C SER A 591 -56.69 -62.35 21.74
N SER A 592 -56.60 -63.37 20.88
CA SER A 592 -57.74 -63.80 20.07
C SER A 592 -57.59 -65.26 19.60
N THR A 593 -58.66 -66.04 19.74
CA THR A 593 -58.97 -67.36 19.11
C THR A 593 -58.15 -68.58 19.57
N CYS A 594 -58.69 -69.74 19.98
CA CYS A 594 -60.03 -70.34 19.86
C CYS A 594 -60.21 -71.47 20.90
N CYS A 595 -61.31 -71.46 21.68
CA CYS A 595 -61.85 -72.65 22.34
C CYS A 595 -62.81 -73.36 21.39
N ALA A 596 -62.49 -74.59 20.97
CA ALA A 596 -63.42 -75.50 20.30
C ALA A 596 -64.00 -76.51 21.32
N LYS A 597 -65.33 -76.66 21.31
CA LYS A 597 -66.15 -77.53 22.19
C LYS A 597 -65.85 -79.03 22.01
N PRO A 598 -66.10 -79.87 23.04
CA PRO A 598 -66.21 -81.32 22.87
C PRO A 598 -67.66 -81.74 22.56
N SER A 599 -67.84 -82.64 21.59
CA SER A 599 -69.07 -83.41 21.37
C SER A 599 -68.96 -84.75 22.10
N GLY A 600 -69.98 -85.09 22.88
CA GLY A 600 -70.01 -86.27 23.75
C GLY A 600 -70.43 -87.58 23.09
N THR A 601 -70.47 -88.59 23.94
CA THR A 601 -71.31 -89.81 23.86
C THR A 601 -72.00 -89.99 25.18
#